data_AF-A0A9D0AW74-F1
#
_entry.id   AF-A0A9D0AW74-F1
#
_cell.length_a   1.000
_cell.length_b   1.000
_cell.length_c   1.000
_cell.angle_alpha   90.00
_cell.angle_beta   90.00
_cell.angle_gamma   90.00
#
_symmetry.space_group_name_H-M   'P 1'
#
loop_
_entity.id
_entity.type
_entity.pdbx_description
1 polymer ?
#
loop_
_entity_poly.entity_id
_entity_poly.type
_entity_poly.pdbx_seq_one_letter_code
_entity_poly.pdbx_strand_id
1 'polypeptide(L)' 'MTQSNRKLGKLILRDGLKLKIGELATYDKLQLLGIDSMRIDKINDNKYEINFAKNGSYEEFIEKNI' A
#
# COMPACT_ATOMS: atom_id res chain seq x y z
N MET A 1 16.18 -11.77 -2.55
CA MET A 1 15.44 -10.72 -1.80
C MET A 1 16.13 -10.47 -0.48
N THR A 2 16.25 -9.20 -0.07
CA THR A 2 16.77 -8.82 1.26
C THR A 2 15.75 -9.18 2.36
N GLN A 3 16.20 -9.25 3.61
CA GLN A 3 15.29 -9.47 4.75
C GLN A 3 14.23 -8.36 4.85
N SER A 4 14.64 -7.11 4.59
CA SER A 4 13.74 -5.94 4.57
C SER A 4 12.66 -6.08 3.50
N ASN A 5 13.02 -6.50 2.28
CA ASN A 5 12.04 -6.68 1.19
C ASN A 5 11.07 -7.82 1.49
N ARG A 6 11.52 -8.90 2.15
CA ARG A 6 10.64 -9.98 2.61
C ARG A 6 9.63 -9.50 3.66
N LYS A 7 10.08 -8.70 4.63
CA LYS A 7 9.21 -8.15 5.68
C LYS A 7 8.16 -7.21 5.08
N LEU A 8 8.57 -6.31 4.19
CA LEU A 8 7.66 -5.40 3.49
C LEU A 8 6.65 -6.16 2.63
N GLY A 9 7.11 -7.13 1.83
CA GLY A 9 6.24 -7.96 1.02
C GLY A 9 5.21 -8.76 1.84
N LYS A 10 5.58 -9.23 3.04
CA LYS A 10 4.64 -9.87 3.95
C LYS A 10 3.57 -8.89 4.45
N LEU A 11 3.99 -7.71 4.92
CA LEU A 11 3.07 -6.66 5.40
C LEU A 11 2.04 -6.30 4.33
N ILE A 12 2.49 -6.08 3.08
CA ILE A 12 1.59 -5.68 2.00
C ILE A 12 0.71 -6.86 1.56
N LEU A 13 1.31 -7.99 1.16
CA LEU A 13 0.58 -9.06 0.47
C LEU A 13 -0.22 -9.95 1.40
N ARG A 14 0.25 -10.17 2.63
CA ARG A 14 -0.36 -11.12 3.58
C ARG A 14 -1.16 -10.41 4.65
N ASP A 15 -0.59 -9.38 5.26
CA ASP A 15 -1.25 -8.72 6.39
C ASP A 15 -2.29 -7.69 5.87
N GLY A 16 -1.96 -6.94 4.81
CA GLY A 16 -2.84 -5.98 4.16
C GLY A 16 -3.84 -6.63 3.20
N LEU A 17 -3.34 -7.17 2.08
CA LEU A 17 -4.18 -7.69 1.00
C LEU A 17 -4.75 -9.09 1.27
N LYS A 18 -4.26 -9.79 2.31
CA LYS A 18 -4.69 -11.15 2.69
C LYS A 18 -4.65 -12.18 1.55
N LEU A 19 -3.74 -12.00 0.60
CA LEU A 19 -3.58 -12.90 -0.54
C LEU A 19 -2.95 -14.22 -0.10
N LYS A 20 -3.42 -15.32 -0.67
CA LYS A 20 -2.81 -16.64 -0.50
C LYS A 20 -1.46 -16.70 -1.21
N ILE A 21 -0.67 -17.70 -0.86
CA ILE A 21 0.60 -17.98 -1.55
C ILE A 21 0.29 -18.35 -3.00
N GLY A 22 0.96 -17.71 -3.96
CA GLY A 22 0.74 -17.88 -5.39
C GLY A 22 -0.46 -17.11 -5.96
N GLU A 23 -1.24 -16.43 -5.12
CA GLU A 23 -2.39 -15.63 -5.57
C GLU A 23 -1.94 -14.29 -6.14
N LEU A 24 -2.43 -13.96 -7.33
CA LEU A 24 -2.15 -12.69 -7.99
C LEU A 24 -2.92 -11.53 -7.35
N ALA A 25 -2.19 -10.44 -7.11
CA ALA A 25 -2.76 -9.13 -6.82
C ALA A 25 -3.25 -8.53 -8.14
N THR A 26 -4.56 -8.44 -8.32
CA THR A 26 -5.19 -7.83 -9.50
C THR A 26 -5.82 -6.50 -9.12
N TYR A 27 -5.95 -5.60 -10.10
CA TYR A 27 -6.59 -4.30 -9.88
C TYR A 27 -8.03 -4.45 -9.36
N ASP A 28 -8.81 -5.38 -9.90
CA ASP A 28 -10.18 -5.65 -9.45
C ASP A 28 -10.25 -6.00 -7.95
N LYS A 29 -9.27 -6.74 -7.42
CA LYS A 29 -9.22 -7.06 -5.99
C LYS A 29 -8.87 -5.85 -5.14
N LEU A 30 -7.95 -5.02 -5.61
CA LEU A 30 -7.61 -3.77 -4.95
C LEU A 30 -8.84 -2.85 -4.89
N GLN A 31 -9.58 -2.73 -5.99
CA GLN A 31 -10.85 -2.01 -6.06
C GLN A 31 -11.91 -2.57 -5.09
N LEU A 32 -12.06 -3.91 -5.00
CA LEU A 32 -12.96 -4.55 -4.03
C LEU A 32 -12.58 -4.26 -2.58
N LEU A 33 -11.29 -4.11 -2.29
CA LEU A 33 -10.77 -3.73 -0.97
C LEU A 33 -10.87 -2.21 -0.73
N GLY A 34 -11.28 -1.44 -1.74
CA GLY A 34 -11.39 0.02 -1.67
C GLY A 34 -10.04 0.73 -1.59
N ILE A 35 -8.98 0.10 -2.08
CA ILE A 35 -7.61 0.62 -2.07
C ILE A 35 -7.02 0.66 -3.49
N ASP A 36 -6.29 1.72 -3.81
CA ASP A 36 -5.58 1.85 -5.08
C ASP A 36 -4.14 2.34 -4.93
N SER A 37 -3.81 2.83 -3.73
CA SER A 37 -2.56 3.51 -3.43
C SER A 37 -2.14 3.26 -1.99
N MET A 38 -0.87 3.55 -1.70
CA MET A 38 -0.36 3.58 -0.32
C MET A 38 0.10 4.99 0.01
N ARG A 39 -0.21 5.44 1.22
CA ARG A 39 0.26 6.70 1.78
C ARG A 39 1.49 6.45 2.65
N ILE A 40 2.53 7.23 2.45
CA ILE A 40 3.72 7.22 3.30
C ILE A 40 3.77 8.55 4.05
N ASP A 41 3.61 8.47 5.37
CA ASP A 41 3.62 9.63 6.25
C ASP A 41 5.00 9.74 6.92
N LYS A 42 5.72 10.85 6.71
CA LYS A 42 7.00 11.11 7.39
C LYS A 42 6.71 11.59 8.82
N ILE A 43 7.06 10.78 9.82
CA ILE A 43 6.93 11.16 11.23
C ILE A 43 8.15 11.96 11.68
N ASN A 44 9.36 11.51 11.29
CA ASN A 44 10.62 12.24 11.47
C ASN A 44 11.67 11.70 10.48
N ASP A 45 12.93 12.15 10.59
CA ASP A 45 13.98 11.83 9.60
C ASP A 45 14.24 10.34 9.40
N ASN A 46 14.04 9.53 10.45
CA ASN A 46 14.30 8.09 10.42
C ASN A 46 13.04 7.23 10.63
N LYS A 47 11.85 7.84 10.69
CA LYS A 47 10.60 7.14 10.97
C LYS A 47 9.51 7.56 9.98
N TYR A 48 9.02 6.55 9.28
CA TYR A 48 7.93 6.66 8.32
C TYR A 48 6.82 5.68 8.69
N GLU A 49 5.59 6.09 8.45
CA GLU A 49 4.42 5.22 8.54
C GLU A 49 3.91 4.92 7.14
N ILE A 50 3.43 3.69 6.94
CA ILE A 50 2.89 3.23 5.67
C ILE A 50 1.44 2.80 5.92
N ASN A 51 0.52 3.42 5.21
CA ASN A 51 -0.91 3.20 5.33
C ASN A 51 -1.50 2.84 3.95
N PHE A 52 -2.51 1.97 3.92
CA PHE A 52 -3.31 1.80 2.71
C PHE A 52 -4.22 3.02 2.53
N ALA A 53 -4.23 3.58 1.33
CA ALA A 53 -5.05 4.72 0.99
C ALA A 53 -6.29 4.26 0.23
N LYS A 54 -7.38 5.01 0.42
CA LYS A 54 -8.66 4.72 -0.23
C LYS A 54 -8.58 5.01 -1.72
N ASN A 55 -9.45 4.38 -2.50
CA ASN A 55 -9.63 4.73 -3.90
C ASN A 55 -9.79 6.24 -4.11
N GLY A 56 -9.10 6.80 -5.09
CA GLY A 56 -9.10 8.23 -5.40
C GLY A 56 -8.16 9.09 -4.56
N SER A 57 -7.53 8.53 -3.51
CA SER A 57 -6.67 9.31 -2.60
C SER A 57 -5.42 9.85 -3.31
N TYR A 58 -4.92 9.14 -4.32
CA TYR A 58 -3.76 9.58 -5.09
C TYR A 58 -4.12 10.78 -5.98
N GLU A 59 -5.25 10.70 -6.68
CA GLU A 59 -5.78 11.77 -7.52
C GLU A 59 -6.06 13.02 -6.68
N GLU A 60 -6.75 12.87 -5.55
CA GLU A 60 -6.98 13.97 -4.60
C GLU A 60 -5.67 14.60 -4.10
N PHE A 61 -4.64 13.79 -3.87
CA PHE A 61 -3.34 14.29 -3.45
C PHE A 61 -2.68 15.11 -4.56
N ILE A 62 -2.71 14.64 -5.81
CA ILE A 62 -2.14 15.37 -6.94
C ILE A 62 -2.90 16.68 -7.18
N GLU A 63 -4.23 16.66 -7.19
CA GLU A 63 -5.07 17.86 -7.40
C GLU A 63 -4.83 18.95 -6.36
N LYS A 64 -4.59 18.61 -5.09
CA LYS A 64 -4.32 19.58 -4.02
C LYS A 64 -2.93 20.21 -4.09
N ASN A 65 -2.02 19.65 -4.88
CA ASN A 65 -0.62 20.11 -5.00
C ASN A 65 -0.31 20.71 -6.39
N ILE A 66 -1.35 20.96 -7.19
CA ILE A 66 -1.33 21.77 -8.42
C ILE A 66 -1.86 23.16 -8.10
#